data_AF-A0A0Q6WPM9-F1
#
_entry.id   AF-A0A0Q6WPM9-F1
#
_cell.length_a   1.000
_cell.length_b   1.000
_cell.length_c   1.000
_cell.angle_alpha   90.00
_cell.angle_beta   90.00
_cell.angle_gamma   90.00
#
_symmetry.space_group_name_H-M   'P 1'
#
loop_
_entity.id
_entity.type
_entity.pdbx_description
1 polymer ?
#
loop_
_entity_poly.entity_id
_entity_poly.type
_entity_poly.pdbx_seq_one_letter_code
_entity_poly.pdbx_strand_id
1 'polypeptide(L)' 'MTCREATQITLKAEDRSMPLTERLSLRLHHRICTNCRRFYRQVELMRQASARWRHYTED' A
#
# COMPACT_ATOMS: atom_id res chain seq x y z
N MET A 1 13.07 -2.28 9.11
CA MET A 1 12.77 -1.74 7.77
C MET A 1 12.97 -0.24 7.75
N THR A 2 13.54 0.26 6.68
CA THR A 2 13.72 1.68 6.37
C THR A 2 12.49 2.23 5.65
N CYS A 3 12.36 3.56 5.59
CA CYS A 3 11.30 4.21 4.82
C CYS A 3 11.31 3.80 3.34
N ARG A 4 12.49 3.56 2.76
CA ARG A 4 12.65 3.08 1.37
C ARG A 4 12.11 1.67 1.18
N GLU A 5 12.37 0.78 2.13
CA GLU A 5 11.82 -0.58 2.08
C GLU A 5 10.30 -0.55 2.23
N ALA A 6 9.77 0.29 3.13
CA ALA A 6 8.32 0.44 3.32
C ALA A 6 7.62 0.92 2.04
N THR A 7 8.18 1.92 1.34
CA THR A 7 7.61 2.39 0.06
C THR A 7 7.75 1.32 -1.03
N GLN A 8 8.88 0.61 -1.11
CA GLN A 8 9.05 -0.50 -2.06
C GLN A 8 8.04 -1.64 -1.84
N ILE A 9 7.82 -2.05 -0.60
CA ILE A 9 6.83 -3.09 -0.26
C ILE A 9 5.43 -2.60 -0.62
N THR A 10 5.09 -1.34 -0.32
CA THR A 10 3.79 -0.74 -0.66
C THR A 10 3.55 -0.76 -2.17
N LEU A 11 4.55 -0.39 -2.99
CA LEU A 11 4.42 -0.42 -4.45
C LEU A 11 4.38 -1.85 -5.00
N LYS A 12 5.15 -2.78 -4.44
CA LYS A 12 5.08 -4.21 -4.79
C LYS A 12 3.72 -4.81 -4.51
N ALA A 13 2.98 -4.29 -3.52
CA ALA A 13 1.63 -4.73 -3.20
C ALA A 13 0.61 -4.45 -4.32
N GLU A 14 0.87 -3.46 -5.17
CA GLU A 14 -0.01 -3.10 -6.29
C GLU A 14 0.09 -4.12 -7.43
N ASP A 15 1.27 -4.71 -7.63
CA ASP A 15 1.56 -5.64 -8.72
C ASP A 15 1.33 -7.10 -8.34
N ARG A 16 1.57 -7.46 -7.06
CA ARG A 16 1.51 -8.85 -6.59
C ARG A 16 0.97 -9.00 -5.17
N SER A 17 0.42 -10.18 -4.87
CA SER A 17 -0.03 -10.52 -3.53
C SER A 17 1.15 -10.53 -2.54
N MET A 18 1.07 -9.68 -1.53
CA MET A 18 2.13 -9.45 -0.55
C MET A 18 2.12 -10.53 0.55
N PRO A 19 3.28 -11.09 0.96
CA PRO A 19 3.38 -12.00 2.09
C PRO A 19 2.86 -11.37 3.40
N LEU A 20 2.26 -12.18 4.27
CA LEU A 20 1.72 -11.72 5.57
C LEU A 20 2.81 -11.10 6.47
N THR A 21 4.06 -11.54 6.34
CA THR A 21 5.23 -11.03 7.08
C THR A 21 5.59 -9.59 6.70
N GLU A 22 5.53 -9.26 5.40
CA GLU A 22 5.76 -7.90 4.89
C GLU A 22 4.65 -6.95 5.34
N ARG A 23 3.40 -7.44 5.37
CA ARG A 23 2.25 -6.68 5.88
C ARG A 23 2.38 -6.36 7.38
N LEU A 24 2.86 -7.31 8.18
CA LEU A 24 3.09 -7.10 9.61
C LEU A 24 4.20 -6.07 9.85
N SER A 25 5.26 -6.16 9.05
CA SER A 25 6.37 -5.22 9.05
C SER A 25 5.89 -3.79 8.78
N LEU A 26 5.15 -3.56 7.69
CA LEU A 26 4.59 -2.25 7.37
C LEU A 26 3.71 -1.69 8.50
N ARG A 27 2.87 -2.52 9.13
CA ARG A 27 2.04 -2.09 10.27
C ARG A 27 2.87 -1.59 11.43
N LEU A 28 3.98 -2.26 11.76
CA LEU A 28 4.89 -1.83 12.81
C LEU A 28 5.57 -0.50 12.43
N HIS A 29 6.02 -0.36 11.18
CA HIS A 29 6.67 0.87 10.71
C HIS A 29 5.73 2.07 10.68
N HIS A 30 4.46 1.88 10.33
CA HIS A 30 3.45 2.94 10.35
C HIS A 30 3.14 3.47 11.75
N ARG A 31 3.49 2.73 12.82
CA ARG A 31 3.37 3.22 14.21
C ARG A 31 4.50 4.18 14.58
N ILE A 32 5.69 3.99 13.99
CA ILE A 32 6.87 4.83 14.27
C ILE A 32 7.08 5.95 13.24
N CYS A 33 6.56 5.80 12.02
CA CYS A 33 6.76 6.74 10.93
C CYS A 33 5.41 7.19 10.31
N THR A 34 4.98 8.40 10.67
CA THR A 34 3.74 9.00 10.16
C THR A 34 3.79 9.27 8.65
N ASN A 35 4.96 9.61 8.11
CA ASN A 35 5.12 9.88 6.68
C ASN A 35 4.85 8.62 5.83
N CYS A 36 5.43 7.48 6.21
CA CYS A 36 5.16 6.22 5.52
C CYS A 36 3.69 5.81 5.66
N ARG A 37 3.07 6.03 6.82
CA ARG A 37 1.63 5.79 7.02
C ARG A 37 0.77 6.63 6.07
N ARG A 38 1.15 7.89 5.87
CA ARG A 38 0.43 8.83 5.00
C ARG A 38 0.59 8.46 3.52
N PHE A 39 1.80 8.09 3.10
CA PHE A 39 2.08 7.55 1.77
C PHE A 39 1.26 6.28 1.49
N TYR A 40 1.26 5.32 2.41
CA TYR A 40 0.48 4.08 2.27
C TYR A 40 -1.01 4.35 2.02
N ARG A 41 -1.61 5.29 2.77
CA ARG A 41 -3.02 5.69 2.58
C ARG A 41 -3.27 6.32 1.22
N GLN A 42 -2.32 7.11 0.69
CA GLN A 42 -2.45 7.72 -0.62
C GLN A 42 -2.47 6.67 -1.73
N VAL A 43 -1.58 5.68 -1.66
CA VAL A 43 -1.53 4.57 -2.62
C VAL A 43 -2.81 3.73 -2.55
N GLU A 44 -3.26 3.39 -1.33
CA GLU A 44 -4.51 2.63 -1.13
C GLU A 44 -5.73 3.38 -1.71
N LEU A 45 -5.78 4.71 -1.56
CA LEU A 45 -6.86 5.53 -2.14
C LEU A 45 -6.83 5.47 -3.68
N MET A 46 -5.65 5.58 -4.30
CA MET A 46 -5.52 5.43 -5.75
C MET A 46 -5.97 4.04 -6.21
N ARG A 47 -5.55 2.98 -5.51
CA ARG A 47 -5.95 1.59 -5.79
C ARG A 47 -7.47 1.42 -5.75
N GLN A 48 -8.13 1.94 -4.73
CA GLN A 48 -9.58 1.88 -4.59
C GLN A 48 -10.30 2.66 -5.69
N ALA A 49 -9.81 3.86 -6.04
CA ALA A 49 -10.35 4.65 -7.12
C ALA A 49 -10.23 3.91 -8.47
N SER A 50 -9.07 3.34 -8.78
CA SER A 50 -8.84 2.55 -9.99
C SER A 50 -9.70 1.29 -10.03
N ALA A 51 -9.87 0.59 -8.91
CA ALA A 51 -10.75 -0.58 -8.83
C ALA A 51 -12.22 -0.20 -9.11
N ARG A 52 -12.70 0.91 -8.54
CA ARG A 52 -14.06 1.41 -8.78
C ARG A 52 -14.28 1.84 -10.24
N TRP A 53 -13.27 2.45 -10.86
CA TRP A 53 -13.30 2.81 -12.29
C TRP A 53 -13.39 1.60 -13.20
N ARG A 54 -12.66 0.51 -12.91
CA ARG A 54 -12.75 -0.73 -13.69
C ARG A 54 -14.17 -1.29 -13.65
N HIS A 55 -14.76 -1.40 -12.46
CA HIS A 55 -16.15 -1.83 -12.31
C HIS A 55 -17.15 -0.96 -13.09
N TYR A 56 -16.97 0.37 -13.12
CA TYR A 56 -17.84 1.25 -13.90
C TYR A 56 -17.76 1.04 -15.41
N THR A 57 -16.62 0.57 -15.93
CA THR A 57 -16.44 0.36 -17.38
C THR A 57 -17.01 -0.99 -17.85
N GLU A 58 -17.31 -1.89 -16.90
CA GLU A 58 -17.83 -3.24 -17.17
C GLU A 58 -19.37 -3.31 -17.14
N ASP A 59 -20.05 -2.28 -16.61
CA ASP A 59 -21.51 -2.04 -16.68
C ASP A 59 -21.89 -1.20 -17.91
#